data_AF-A0ABD3E703-F1
#
_entry.id   AF-A0ABD3E703-F1
#
_cell.length_a   1.000
_cell.length_b   1.000
_cell.length_c   1.000
_cell.angle_alpha   90.00
_cell.angle_beta   90.00
_cell.angle_gamma   90.00
#
_symmetry.space_group_name_H-M   'P 1'
#
loop_
_entity.id
_entity.type
_entity.pdbx_description
1 polymer ?
#
loop_
_entity_poly.entity_id
_entity_poly.type
_entity_poly.pdbx_seq_one_letter_code
_entity_poly.pdbx_strand_id
1 'polypeptide(L)'
;MCPSFDEAPWPSLSADAVDFVKRLLNKDYRKRITAAQALCHPWLAGHHDVKIPLDMIMYKLVKAYICSSSLRKAALGALARTLTISELAYLREQFTLLGPNKIGLISLQNFKSAFSKNSTDAVKDSRVLEYVTVVSSLEYRKMDYEEFCASAISVYQLEGMENWEQHARRAYDFFEIDGNRPIMIEELASELGLSPSVPVHVVVQDWIRHSDGKLSFLGFVRLLHGISARSFQKA
;
A
#
# COMPACT_ATOMS: atom_id res chain seq x y z
N MET A 1 -7.85 8.79 -23.11
CA MET A 1 -6.83 8.03 -23.86
C MET A 1 -5.53 8.12 -23.08
N CYS A 2 -4.79 7.02 -22.92
CA CYS A 2 -3.39 7.12 -22.47
C CYS A 2 -2.56 7.67 -23.63
N PRO A 3 -1.50 8.46 -23.37
CA PRO A 3 -0.61 8.95 -24.44
C PRO A 3 0.01 7.77 -25.20
N SER A 4 0.13 7.88 -26.53
CA SER A 4 1.06 7.02 -27.29
C SER A 4 2.47 7.51 -26.96
N PHE A 5 3.34 6.59 -26.49
CA PHE A 5 4.73 6.89 -26.17
C PHE A 5 5.71 6.48 -27.29
N ASP A 6 5.17 6.02 -28.42
CA ASP A 6 5.94 5.56 -29.57
C ASP A 6 6.27 6.69 -30.56
N GLU A 7 5.61 7.85 -30.40
CA GLU A 7 5.73 9.00 -31.29
C GLU A 7 6.49 10.15 -30.62
N ALA A 8 7.12 11.00 -31.43
CA ALA A 8 7.81 12.19 -30.94
C ALA A 8 6.87 13.07 -30.08
N PRO A 9 7.35 13.62 -28.94
CA PRO A 9 8.75 13.64 -28.50
C PRO A 9 9.18 12.45 -27.62
N TRP A 10 8.32 11.49 -27.31
CA TRP A 10 8.55 10.51 -26.23
C TRP A 10 9.80 9.64 -26.39
N PRO A 11 10.15 9.11 -27.59
CA PRO A 11 11.39 8.34 -27.75
C PRO A 11 12.68 9.13 -27.47
N SER A 12 12.61 10.47 -27.43
CA SER A 12 13.76 11.34 -27.13
C SER A 12 13.88 11.73 -25.64
N LEU A 13 12.87 11.42 -24.83
CA LEU A 13 12.85 11.74 -23.41
C LEU A 13 13.51 10.63 -22.57
N SER A 14 13.92 10.97 -21.34
CA SER A 14 14.47 9.97 -20.43
C SER A 14 13.41 8.95 -19.98
N ALA A 15 13.86 7.74 -19.64
CA ALA A 15 12.98 6.70 -19.11
C ALA A 15 12.20 7.17 -17.87
N ASP A 16 12.84 7.94 -16.98
CA ASP A 16 12.21 8.51 -15.79
C ASP A 16 11.10 9.51 -16.13
N ALA A 17 11.25 10.30 -17.20
CA ALA A 17 10.21 11.23 -17.65
C ALA A 17 8.97 10.48 -18.15
N VAL A 18 9.19 9.41 -18.92
CA VAL A 18 8.12 8.54 -19.44
C VAL A 18 7.43 7.79 -18.29
N ASP A 19 8.19 7.21 -17.36
CA ASP A 19 7.65 6.52 -16.17
C ASP A 19 6.81 7.48 -15.31
N PHE A 20 7.31 8.69 -15.07
CA PHE A 20 6.58 9.72 -14.32
C PHE A 20 5.20 9.99 -14.92
N VAL A 21 5.14 10.24 -16.23
CA VAL A 21 3.87 10.51 -16.93
C VAL A 21 2.96 9.30 -16.93
N LYS A 22 3.48 8.09 -17.16
CA LYS A 22 2.70 6.83 -17.10
C LYS A 22 2.02 6.66 -15.73
N ARG A 23 2.76 6.89 -14.64
CA ARG A 23 2.24 6.79 -13.26
C ARG A 23 1.21 7.88 -12.94
N LEU A 24 1.46 9.11 -13.38
CA LEU A 24 0.58 10.25 -13.14
C LEU A 24 -0.73 10.17 -13.94
N LEU A 25 -0.66 9.69 -15.18
CA LEU A 25 -1.80 9.60 -16.09
C LEU A 25 -2.42 8.19 -16.16
N ASN A 26 -2.18 7.37 -15.13
CA ASN A 26 -2.78 6.04 -15.08
C ASN A 26 -4.33 6.14 -15.12
N LYS A 27 -4.93 5.38 -16.04
CA LYS A 27 -6.38 5.35 -16.26
C LYS A 27 -7.12 4.79 -15.03
N ASP A 28 -6.55 3.79 -14.37
CA ASP A 28 -7.08 3.32 -13.09
C ASP A 28 -6.57 4.26 -11.98
N TYR A 29 -7.50 5.02 -11.39
CA TYR A 29 -7.18 5.99 -10.35
C TYR A 29 -6.51 5.37 -9.12
N ARG A 30 -6.69 4.06 -8.87
CA ARG A 30 -6.06 3.34 -7.74
C ARG A 30 -4.58 3.08 -7.99
N LYS A 31 -4.19 2.97 -9.25
CA LYS A 31 -2.80 2.77 -9.68
C LYS A 31 -2.05 4.09 -9.85
N ARG A 32 -2.78 5.22 -9.87
CA ARG A 32 -2.22 6.55 -10.00
C ARG A 32 -1.46 6.96 -8.74
N ILE A 33 -0.29 7.56 -8.91
CA ILE A 33 0.47 8.14 -7.80
C ILE A 33 -0.20 9.41 -7.26
N THR A 34 -0.01 9.69 -5.98
CA THR A 34 -0.44 10.94 -5.36
C THR A 34 0.50 12.10 -5.71
N ALA A 35 0.08 13.34 -5.43
CA ALA A 35 0.95 14.50 -5.58
C ALA A 35 2.22 14.40 -4.72
N ALA A 36 2.12 13.89 -3.49
CA ALA A 36 3.27 13.70 -2.61
C ALA A 36 4.25 12.65 -3.18
N GLN A 37 3.74 11.54 -3.71
CA GLN A 37 4.55 10.52 -4.38
C GLN A 37 5.19 11.04 -5.66
N ALA A 38 4.47 11.84 -6.43
CA ALA A 38 4.98 12.47 -7.65
C ALA A 38 6.17 13.38 -7.35
N LEU A 39 6.11 14.19 -6.29
CA LEU A 39 7.22 15.05 -5.85
C LEU A 39 8.47 14.26 -5.45
N CYS A 40 8.32 13.00 -5.01
CA CYS A 40 9.44 12.10 -4.71
C CYS A 40 9.98 11.34 -5.92
N HIS A 41 9.40 11.50 -7.12
CA HIS A 41 9.79 10.71 -8.28
C HIS A 41 11.21 11.07 -8.75
N PRO A 42 12.05 10.09 -9.16
CA PRO A 42 13.42 10.35 -9.62
C PRO A 42 13.54 11.45 -10.69
N TRP A 43 12.56 11.53 -11.60
CA TRP A 43 12.49 12.59 -12.61
C TRP A 43 12.43 14.01 -12.04
N LEU A 44 11.79 14.20 -10.87
CA LEU A 44 11.69 15.50 -10.19
C LEU A 44 12.74 15.67 -9.08
N ALA A 45 13.43 14.61 -8.67
CA ALA A 45 14.27 14.52 -7.47
C ALA A 45 15.52 15.44 -7.43
N GLY A 46 15.73 16.29 -8.44
CA GLY A 46 16.76 17.35 -8.45
C GLY A 46 16.27 18.74 -7.98
N HIS A 47 14.98 18.92 -7.70
CA HIS A 47 14.42 20.21 -7.26
C HIS A 47 14.20 20.20 -5.74
N HIS A 48 15.27 20.37 -4.97
CA HIS A 48 15.31 20.22 -3.51
C HIS A 48 14.51 21.27 -2.71
N ASP A 49 13.96 22.30 -3.36
CA ASP A 49 13.23 23.37 -2.68
C ASP A 49 11.76 23.03 -2.38
N VAL A 50 11.25 21.90 -2.88
CA VAL A 50 9.84 21.53 -2.71
C VAL A 50 9.66 20.60 -1.51
N LYS A 51 8.96 21.09 -0.49
CA LYS A 51 8.58 20.29 0.68
C LYS A 51 7.51 19.27 0.30
N ILE A 52 7.79 17.99 0.54
CA ILE A 52 6.84 16.90 0.33
C ILE A 52 5.76 16.98 1.43
N PRO A 53 4.48 17.12 1.09
CA PRO A 53 3.42 17.16 2.09
C PRO A 53 3.15 15.77 2.67
N LEU A 54 2.49 15.74 3.84
CA LEU A 54 2.01 14.52 4.45
C LEU A 54 0.87 13.93 3.61
N ASP A 55 1.00 12.66 3.23
CA ASP A 55 0.06 12.05 2.29
C ASP A 55 -1.09 11.33 2.99
N MET A 56 -2.32 11.70 2.62
CA MET A 56 -3.54 11.13 3.20
C MET A 56 -3.77 9.68 2.81
N ILE A 57 -3.19 9.19 1.70
CA ILE A 57 -3.30 7.78 1.32
C ILE A 57 -2.73 6.87 2.40
N MET A 58 -1.68 7.29 3.10
CA MET A 58 -1.03 6.49 4.12
C MET A 58 -1.96 6.19 5.29
N TYR A 59 -2.74 7.15 5.76
CA TYR A 59 -3.70 6.93 6.84
C TYR A 59 -4.74 5.86 6.46
N LYS A 60 -5.09 5.79 5.17
CA LYS A 60 -5.98 4.75 4.65
C LYS A 60 -5.31 3.38 4.64
N LEU A 61 -4.08 3.31 4.13
CA LEU A 61 -3.32 2.07 4.02
C LEU A 61 -2.96 1.50 5.41
N VAL A 62 -2.44 2.36 6.30
CA VAL A 62 -2.08 2.00 7.68
C VAL A 62 -3.29 1.50 8.46
N LYS A 63 -4.45 2.17 8.35
CA LYS A 63 -5.69 1.69 8.97
C LYS A 63 -6.07 0.29 8.45
N ALA A 64 -6.05 0.12 7.14
CA ALA A 64 -6.37 -1.17 6.52
C ALA A 64 -5.40 -2.26 6.99
N TYR A 65 -4.09 -1.97 7.05
CA TYR A 65 -3.06 -2.87 7.55
C TYR A 65 -3.32 -3.26 9.01
N ILE A 66 -3.56 -2.30 9.91
CA ILE A 66 -3.80 -2.58 11.34
C ILE A 66 -4.99 -3.51 11.52
N CYS A 67 -6.08 -3.28 10.78
CA CYS A 67 -7.30 -4.08 10.82
C CYS A 67 -7.21 -5.42 10.06
N SER A 68 -6.08 -5.71 9.39
CA SER A 68 -5.89 -6.95 8.64
C SER A 68 -5.47 -8.11 9.54
N SER A 69 -5.74 -9.33 9.06
CA SER A 69 -5.23 -10.59 9.60
C SER A 69 -3.70 -10.63 9.68
N SER A 70 -3.16 -11.48 10.55
CA SER A 70 -1.71 -11.72 10.59
C SER A 70 -1.20 -12.28 9.27
N LEU A 71 -2.01 -13.08 8.57
CA LEU A 71 -1.68 -13.62 7.25
C LEU A 71 -1.45 -12.51 6.22
N ARG A 72 -2.35 -11.54 6.11
CA ARG A 72 -2.19 -10.42 5.17
C ARG A 72 -1.05 -9.49 5.57
N LYS A 73 -0.86 -9.24 6.87
CA LYS A 73 0.29 -8.46 7.36
C LYS A 73 1.62 -9.10 6.94
N ALA A 74 1.74 -10.43 7.07
CA ALA A 74 2.90 -11.16 6.60
C ALA A 74 3.08 -11.06 5.08
N ALA A 75 2.00 -11.13 4.30
CA ALA A 75 2.06 -10.97 2.84
C ALA A 75 2.51 -9.55 2.42
N LEU A 76 1.98 -8.51 3.04
CA LEU A 76 2.39 -7.11 2.80
C LEU A 76 3.83 -6.86 3.25
N GLY A 77 4.27 -7.47 4.36
CA GLY A 77 5.66 -7.44 4.81
C GLY A 77 6.61 -8.11 3.81
N ALA A 78 6.23 -9.27 3.28
CA ALA A 78 6.98 -9.95 2.24
C ALA A 78 7.08 -9.11 0.96
N LEU A 79 6.00 -8.42 0.57
CA LEU A 79 5.99 -7.50 -0.57
C LEU A 79 6.89 -6.29 -0.34
N ALA A 80 6.79 -5.62 0.81
CA ALA A 80 7.62 -4.46 1.12
C ALA A 80 9.13 -4.77 1.09
N ARG A 81 9.53 -5.99 1.49
CA ARG A 81 10.92 -6.47 1.44
C ARG A 81 11.49 -6.61 0.02
N THR A 82 10.64 -6.67 -1.00
CA THR A 82 11.10 -6.75 -2.39
C THR A 82 11.47 -5.40 -2.99
N LEU A 83 10.94 -4.32 -2.40
CA LEU A 83 11.11 -2.96 -2.91
C LEU A 83 12.54 -2.45 -2.68
N THR A 84 13.04 -1.75 -3.68
CA THR A 84 14.36 -1.12 -3.66
C THR A 84 14.37 0.16 -2.83
N ILE A 85 15.57 0.65 -2.51
CA ILE A 85 15.76 1.91 -1.76
C ILE A 85 15.09 3.10 -2.48
N SER A 86 15.17 3.16 -3.82
CA SER A 86 14.54 4.22 -4.60
C SER A 86 13.01 4.12 -4.59
N GLU A 87 12.45 2.91 -4.67
CA GLU A 87 11.00 2.68 -4.57
C GLU A 87 10.45 3.01 -3.18
N LEU A 88 11.27 2.86 -2.12
CA LEU A 88 10.93 3.21 -0.75
C LEU A 88 11.25 4.67 -0.36
N ALA A 89 11.84 5.47 -1.26
CA ALA A 89 12.29 6.83 -0.96
C ALA A 89 11.14 7.72 -0.46
N TYR A 90 9.98 7.66 -1.13
CA TYR A 90 8.78 8.38 -0.69
C TYR A 90 8.34 7.96 0.73
N LEU A 91 8.34 6.65 1.04
CA LEU A 91 7.96 6.17 2.37
C LEU A 91 8.97 6.59 3.43
N ARG A 92 10.25 6.71 3.08
CA ARG A 92 11.28 7.27 3.98
C ARG A 92 10.97 8.72 4.37
N GLU A 93 10.60 9.54 3.40
CA GLU A 93 10.22 10.93 3.64
C GLU A 93 9.00 11.03 4.54
N GLN A 94 7.96 10.25 4.23
CA GLN A 94 6.75 10.22 5.05
C GLN A 94 7.00 9.72 6.48
N PHE A 95 7.84 8.69 6.65
CA PHE A 95 8.23 8.20 7.98
C PHE A 95 8.92 9.29 8.79
N THR A 96 9.81 10.06 8.15
CA THR A 96 10.50 11.20 8.78
C THR A 96 9.49 12.28 9.20
N LEU A 97 8.50 12.60 8.38
CA LEU A 97 7.44 13.57 8.69
C LEU A 97 6.57 13.14 9.89
N LEU A 98 6.39 11.84 10.11
CA LEU A 98 5.70 11.31 11.29
C LEU A 98 6.51 11.50 12.59
N GLY A 99 7.82 11.70 12.48
CA GLY A 99 8.69 11.99 13.61
C GLY A 99 8.89 10.77 14.51
N PRO A 100 9.64 9.74 14.08
CA PRO A 100 9.97 8.59 14.92
C PRO A 100 10.69 9.03 16.18
N ASN A 101 10.52 8.26 17.25
CA ASN A 101 11.24 8.49 18.49
C ASN A 101 12.74 8.13 18.35
N LYS A 102 13.52 8.32 19.43
CA LYS A 102 14.98 8.09 19.45
C LYS A 102 15.41 6.66 19.09
N ILE A 103 14.51 5.68 19.21
CA ILE A 103 14.76 4.28 18.86
C ILE A 103 14.15 3.91 17.50
N GLY A 104 13.77 4.89 16.68
CA GLY A 104 13.31 4.67 15.32
C GLY A 104 11.87 4.15 15.19
N LEU A 105 11.03 4.32 16.23
CA LEU A 105 9.65 3.82 16.20
C LEU A 105 8.62 4.94 16.13
N ILE A 106 7.53 4.69 15.39
CA ILE A 106 6.33 5.54 15.31
C ILE A 106 5.14 4.87 16.01
N SER A 107 4.23 5.68 16.51
CA SER A 107 2.95 5.28 17.11
C SER A 107 1.79 5.95 16.37
N LEU A 108 0.56 5.52 16.61
CA LEU A 108 -0.61 6.17 16.00
C LEU A 108 -0.83 7.60 16.49
N GLN A 109 -0.28 7.97 17.65
CA GLN A 109 -0.23 9.36 18.11
C GLN A 109 0.72 10.23 17.26
N ASN A 110 1.76 9.65 16.65
CA ASN A 110 2.61 10.35 15.68
C ASN A 110 1.81 10.79 14.46
N PHE A 111 0.90 9.95 13.96
CA PHE A 111 0.02 10.27 12.84
C PHE A 111 -0.90 11.46 13.17
N LYS A 112 -1.49 11.50 14.38
CA LYS A 112 -2.28 12.65 14.84
C LYS A 112 -1.45 13.92 14.92
N SER A 113 -0.27 13.82 15.55
CA SER A 113 0.62 14.96 15.79
C SER A 113 1.16 15.54 14.49
N ALA A 114 1.56 14.69 13.54
CA ALA A 114 2.02 15.08 12.22
C ALA A 114 0.90 15.72 11.41
N PHE A 115 -0.34 15.20 11.49
CA PHE A 115 -1.49 15.83 10.87
C PHE A 115 -1.72 17.23 11.40
N SER A 116 -1.79 17.42 12.72
CA SER A 116 -2.01 18.74 13.34
C SER A 116 -0.93 19.76 12.96
N LYS A 117 0.34 19.33 12.80
CA LYS A 117 1.46 20.21 12.42
C LYS A 117 1.46 20.60 10.95
N ASN A 118 0.97 19.73 10.07
CA ASN A 118 1.03 19.91 8.61
C ASN A 118 -0.33 20.26 7.99
N SER A 119 -1.39 20.40 8.79
CA SER A 119 -2.73 20.73 8.31
C SER A 119 -2.83 22.20 7.93
N THR A 120 -3.24 22.47 6.69
CA THR A 120 -3.75 23.79 6.28
C THR A 120 -5.12 24.04 6.91
N ASP A 121 -5.55 25.30 7.02
CA ASP A 121 -6.84 25.62 7.64
C ASP A 121 -8.03 24.96 6.92
N ALA A 122 -7.98 24.84 5.59
CA ALA A 122 -8.98 24.10 4.80
C ALA A 122 -9.10 22.59 5.15
N VAL A 123 -8.04 22.00 5.72
CA VAL A 123 -8.02 20.58 6.11
C VAL A 123 -8.60 20.39 7.51
N LYS A 124 -8.52 21.41 8.38
CA LYS A 124 -9.08 21.38 9.75
C LYS A 124 -10.61 21.37 9.74
N ASP A 125 -11.23 22.03 8.77
CA ASP A 125 -12.71 22.05 8.58
C ASP A 125 -13.24 20.83 7.82
N SER A 126 -12.37 19.88 7.46
CA SER A 126 -12.74 18.71 6.67
C SER A 126 -12.98 17.48 7.55
N ARG A 127 -13.77 16.53 7.01
CA ARG A 127 -13.97 15.19 7.59
C ARG A 127 -12.68 14.37 7.72
N VAL A 128 -11.56 14.86 7.20
CA VAL A 128 -10.25 14.22 7.33
C VAL A 128 -9.80 14.19 8.80
N LEU A 129 -10.13 15.21 9.61
CA LEU A 129 -9.77 15.22 11.02
C LEU A 129 -10.47 14.12 11.83
N GLU A 130 -11.76 13.85 11.55
CA GLU A 130 -12.47 12.69 12.12
C GLU A 130 -11.78 11.39 11.73
N TYR A 131 -11.42 11.24 10.45
CA TYR A 131 -10.75 10.05 9.95
C TYR A 131 -9.40 9.82 10.64
N VAL A 132 -8.58 10.87 10.75
CA VAL A 132 -7.29 10.85 11.45
C VAL A 132 -7.49 10.49 12.92
N THR A 133 -8.53 11.02 13.56
CA THR A 133 -8.85 10.72 14.96
C THR A 133 -9.17 9.25 15.14
N VAL A 134 -9.98 8.66 14.25
CA VAL A 134 -10.30 7.21 14.27
C VAL A 134 -9.03 6.37 14.11
N VAL A 135 -8.13 6.73 13.19
CA VAL A 135 -6.86 5.99 13.03
C VAL A 135 -6.00 6.12 14.29
N SER A 136 -5.96 7.30 14.88
CA SER A 136 -5.11 7.60 16.04
C SER A 136 -5.63 6.99 17.35
N SER A 137 -6.92 6.66 17.43
CA SER A 137 -7.55 6.01 18.59
C SER A 137 -7.45 4.49 18.56
N LEU A 138 -6.96 3.90 17.47
CA LEU A 138 -6.73 2.45 17.45
C LEU A 138 -5.63 2.10 18.45
N GLU A 139 -5.79 0.97 19.13
CA GLU A 139 -4.73 0.41 19.95
C GLU A 139 -3.86 -0.49 19.07
N TYR A 140 -2.66 -0.01 18.75
CA TYR A 140 -1.67 -0.78 18.02
C TYR A 140 -0.28 -0.52 18.59
N ARG A 141 0.58 -1.54 18.52
CA ARG A 141 1.97 -1.41 18.94
C ARG A 141 2.69 -0.35 18.10
N LYS A 142 3.84 0.11 18.59
CA LYS A 142 4.71 0.96 17.78
C LYS A 142 5.26 0.17 16.59
N MET A 143 5.44 0.86 15.47
CA MET A 143 5.97 0.30 14.23
C MET A 143 7.39 0.83 14.01
N ASP A 144 8.28 -0.06 13.59
CA ASP A 144 9.57 0.31 13.01
C ASP A 144 9.39 0.74 11.54
N TYR A 145 10.49 1.04 10.87
CA TYR A 145 10.45 1.50 9.49
C TYR A 145 9.97 0.42 8.53
N GLU A 146 10.37 -0.83 8.75
CA GLU A 146 10.03 -1.98 7.92
C GLU A 146 8.53 -2.27 7.98
N GLU A 147 7.95 -2.31 9.19
CA GLU A 147 6.51 -2.48 9.37
C GLU A 147 5.74 -1.27 8.83
N PHE A 148 6.26 -0.05 9.01
CA PHE A 148 5.65 1.12 8.41
C PHE A 148 5.59 0.98 6.88
N CYS A 149 6.68 0.54 6.24
CA CYS A 149 6.69 0.31 4.80
C CYS A 149 5.62 -0.72 4.40
N ALA A 150 5.56 -1.86 5.08
CA ALA A 150 4.52 -2.87 4.86
C ALA A 150 3.10 -2.32 5.02
N SER A 151 2.89 -1.42 5.98
CA SER A 151 1.58 -0.82 6.26
C SER A 151 1.17 0.29 5.28
N ALA A 152 2.14 0.90 4.59
CA ALA A 152 1.93 2.11 3.80
C ALA A 152 2.14 1.91 2.28
N ILE A 153 2.45 0.69 1.83
CA ILE A 153 2.47 0.36 0.38
C ILE A 153 1.06 0.24 -0.19
N SER A 154 0.87 0.75 -1.40
CA SER A 154 -0.37 0.55 -2.17
C SER A 154 -0.15 -0.55 -3.21
N VAL A 155 -0.81 -1.70 -3.00
CA VAL A 155 -0.75 -2.84 -3.93
C VAL A 155 -1.19 -2.43 -5.34
N TYR A 156 -2.25 -1.62 -5.45
CA TYR A 156 -2.70 -1.11 -6.75
C TYR A 156 -1.65 -0.24 -7.45
N GLN A 157 -0.93 0.62 -6.72
CA GLN A 157 0.12 1.44 -7.34
C GLN A 157 1.31 0.59 -7.77
N LEU A 158 1.70 -0.41 -6.98
CA LEU A 158 2.74 -1.37 -7.34
C LEU A 158 2.34 -2.19 -8.58
N GLU A 159 1.08 -2.63 -8.70
CA GLU A 159 0.53 -3.25 -9.92
C GLU A 159 0.50 -2.34 -11.15
N GLY A 160 0.74 -1.04 -10.97
CA GLY A 160 0.91 -0.08 -12.06
C GLY A 160 2.34 -0.02 -12.60
N MET A 161 3.30 -0.64 -11.91
CA MET A 161 4.71 -0.61 -12.26
C MET A 161 5.07 -1.76 -13.20
N GLU A 162 6.04 -1.53 -14.09
CA GLU A 162 6.49 -2.52 -15.08
C GLU A 162 7.10 -3.77 -14.41
N ASN A 163 7.69 -3.61 -13.22
CA ASN A 163 8.34 -4.68 -12.46
C ASN A 163 7.43 -5.39 -11.44
N TRP A 164 6.11 -5.15 -11.47
CA TRP A 164 5.14 -5.76 -10.55
C TRP A 164 5.28 -7.28 -10.44
N GLU A 165 5.34 -7.98 -11.57
CA GLU A 165 5.38 -9.45 -11.61
C GLU A 165 6.62 -10.00 -10.89
N GLN A 166 7.76 -9.33 -11.03
CA GLN A 166 9.01 -9.70 -10.36
C GLN A 166 8.89 -9.52 -8.84
N HIS A 167 8.35 -8.38 -8.40
CA HIS A 167 8.11 -8.09 -6.98
C HIS A 167 7.12 -9.08 -6.39
N ALA A 168 5.99 -9.33 -7.05
CA ALA A 168 4.96 -10.24 -6.58
C ALA A 168 5.50 -11.67 -6.40
N ARG A 169 6.26 -12.20 -7.37
CA ARG A 169 6.85 -13.54 -7.28
C ARG A 169 7.87 -13.65 -6.15
N ARG A 170 8.80 -12.69 -6.08
CA ARG A 170 9.81 -12.68 -5.01
C ARG A 170 9.18 -12.51 -3.62
N ALA A 171 8.11 -11.74 -3.53
CA ALA A 171 7.36 -11.58 -2.29
C ALA A 171 6.67 -12.88 -1.89
N TYR A 172 6.14 -13.63 -2.86
CA TYR A 172 5.59 -14.95 -2.60
C TYR A 172 6.67 -15.93 -2.11
N ASP A 173 7.87 -15.90 -2.67
CA ASP A 173 8.99 -16.74 -2.18
C ASP A 173 9.34 -16.44 -0.72
N PHE A 174 9.39 -15.16 -0.32
CA PHE A 174 9.57 -14.78 1.08
C PHE A 174 8.39 -15.21 1.94
N PHE A 175 7.16 -15.04 1.44
CA PHE A 175 5.95 -15.43 2.14
C PHE A 175 5.87 -16.95 2.34
N GLU A 176 6.27 -17.77 1.37
CA GLU A 176 6.29 -19.24 1.47
C GLU A 176 7.09 -19.73 2.69
N ILE A 177 8.17 -19.02 3.03
CA ILE A 177 9.07 -19.37 4.13
C ILE A 177 8.55 -18.80 5.46
N ASP A 178 8.21 -17.51 5.47
CA ASP A 178 8.03 -16.76 6.72
C ASP A 178 6.56 -16.61 7.15
N GLY A 179 5.60 -16.81 6.24
CA GLY A 179 4.20 -16.43 6.45
C GLY A 179 3.13 -17.38 5.92
N ASN A 180 3.46 -18.24 4.94
CA ASN A 180 2.47 -19.13 4.33
C ASN A 180 2.30 -20.39 5.16
N ARG A 181 1.14 -20.47 5.78
CA ARG A 181 0.72 -21.53 6.68
C ARG A 181 -0.59 -22.12 6.16
N PRO A 182 -0.94 -23.36 6.56
CA PRO A 182 -2.27 -23.90 6.31
C PRO A 182 -3.34 -22.91 6.76
N ILE A 183 -4.30 -22.63 5.87
CA ILE A 183 -5.23 -21.52 6.05
C ILE A 183 -6.53 -22.02 6.69
N MET A 184 -7.01 -21.27 7.68
CA MET A 184 -8.38 -21.40 8.16
C MET A 184 -9.30 -20.59 7.25
N ILE A 185 -10.34 -21.21 6.69
CA ILE A 185 -11.24 -20.58 5.71
C ILE A 185 -11.90 -19.32 6.31
N GLU A 186 -12.18 -19.34 7.61
CA GLU A 186 -12.75 -18.22 8.37
C GLU A 186 -11.82 -17.01 8.40
N GLU A 187 -10.50 -17.21 8.42
CA GLU A 187 -9.51 -16.12 8.36
C GLU A 187 -9.59 -15.40 7.01
N LEU A 188 -9.70 -16.14 5.90
CA LEU A 188 -9.91 -15.56 4.56
C LEU A 188 -11.29 -14.91 4.42
N ALA A 189 -12.33 -15.52 4.98
CA ALA A 189 -13.68 -14.97 4.95
C ALA A 189 -13.72 -13.57 5.59
N SER A 190 -13.09 -13.45 6.76
CA SER A 190 -12.96 -12.20 7.51
C SER A 190 -12.15 -11.17 6.73
N GLU A 191 -11.00 -11.57 6.18
CA GLU A 191 -10.13 -10.68 5.40
C GLU A 191 -10.76 -10.19 4.09
N LEU A 192 -11.69 -10.95 3.51
CA LEU A 192 -12.41 -10.58 2.30
C LEU A 192 -13.74 -9.86 2.60
N GLY A 193 -14.15 -9.77 3.87
CA GLY A 193 -15.42 -9.20 4.28
C GLY A 193 -16.62 -9.97 3.72
N LEU A 194 -16.48 -11.29 3.55
CA LEU A 194 -17.56 -12.14 3.03
C LEU A 194 -18.58 -12.41 4.13
N SER A 195 -19.86 -12.33 3.77
CA SER A 195 -20.95 -12.75 4.65
C SER A 195 -20.82 -14.25 5.00
N PRO A 196 -21.20 -14.68 6.21
CA PRO A 196 -21.27 -16.11 6.57
C PRO A 196 -22.13 -16.95 5.62
N SER A 197 -23.05 -16.31 4.87
CA SER A 197 -23.89 -16.96 3.85
C SER A 197 -23.18 -17.27 2.54
N VAL A 198 -21.98 -16.72 2.30
CA VAL A 198 -21.20 -16.99 1.08
C VAL A 198 -20.44 -18.31 1.28
N PRO A 199 -20.52 -19.26 0.32
CA PRO A 199 -19.72 -20.48 0.38
C PRO A 199 -18.26 -20.15 0.09
N VAL A 200 -17.52 -19.68 1.10
CA VAL A 200 -16.15 -19.17 0.97
C VAL A 200 -15.24 -20.21 0.33
N HIS A 201 -15.42 -21.50 0.65
CA HIS A 201 -14.68 -22.62 0.05
C HIS A 201 -14.76 -22.65 -1.49
N VAL A 202 -15.87 -22.22 -2.09
CA VAL A 202 -16.03 -22.11 -3.56
C VAL A 202 -15.30 -20.87 -4.08
N VAL A 203 -15.36 -19.76 -3.34
CA VAL A 203 -14.72 -18.49 -3.73
C VAL A 203 -13.20 -18.59 -3.72
N VAL A 204 -12.64 -19.37 -2.78
CA VAL A 204 -11.19 -19.48 -2.55
C VAL A 204 -10.62 -20.81 -3.02
N GLN A 205 -11.37 -21.62 -3.76
CA GLN A 205 -10.96 -22.97 -4.16
C GLN A 205 -9.59 -22.96 -4.87
N ASP A 206 -9.38 -22.04 -5.81
CA ASP A 206 -8.11 -21.92 -6.56
C ASP A 206 -7.02 -21.14 -5.80
N TRP A 207 -7.35 -20.60 -4.63
CA TRP A 207 -6.44 -19.82 -3.81
C TRP A 207 -5.68 -20.71 -2.84
N ILE A 208 -6.21 -21.87 -2.50
CA ILE A 208 -5.63 -22.80 -1.54
C ILE A 208 -5.11 -24.02 -2.27
N ARG A 209 -3.83 -24.34 -2.05
CA ARG A 209 -3.19 -25.53 -2.62
C ARG A 209 -3.73 -26.78 -1.94
N HIS A 210 -4.19 -27.74 -2.73
CA HIS A 210 -4.64 -29.04 -2.24
C HIS A 210 -3.55 -29.87 -1.55
N SER A 211 -2.27 -29.61 -1.87
CA SER A 211 -1.13 -30.38 -1.33
C SER A 211 -0.92 -30.20 0.17
N ASP A 212 -1.13 -28.99 0.68
CA ASP A 212 -0.67 -28.56 2.01
C ASP A 212 -1.60 -27.54 2.67
N GLY A 213 -2.71 -27.16 2.02
CA GLY A 213 -3.67 -26.19 2.55
C GLY A 213 -3.14 -24.75 2.62
N LYS A 214 -1.99 -24.46 2.00
CA LYS A 214 -1.37 -23.14 1.96
C LYS A 214 -1.89 -22.28 0.81
N LEU A 215 -1.63 -20.97 0.83
CA LEU A 215 -2.03 -20.10 -0.29
C LEU A 215 -1.21 -20.43 -1.53
N SER A 216 -1.86 -20.53 -2.68
CA SER A 216 -1.21 -20.49 -3.99
C SER A 216 -0.70 -19.06 -4.28
N PHE A 217 0.14 -18.91 -5.30
CA PHE A 217 0.56 -17.58 -5.75
C PHE A 217 -0.64 -16.68 -6.09
N LEU A 218 -1.66 -17.24 -6.75
CA LEU A 218 -2.91 -16.54 -7.03
C LEU A 218 -3.59 -16.09 -5.74
N GLY A 219 -3.71 -17.00 -4.76
CA GLY A 219 -4.27 -16.69 -3.45
C GLY A 219 -3.50 -15.59 -2.71
N PHE A 220 -2.17 -15.61 -2.78
CA PHE A 220 -1.30 -14.57 -2.24
C PHE A 220 -1.56 -13.20 -2.88
N VAL A 221 -1.58 -13.12 -4.22
CA VAL A 221 -1.86 -11.86 -4.93
C VAL A 221 -3.24 -11.31 -4.57
N ARG A 222 -4.25 -12.18 -4.42
CA ARG A 222 -5.59 -11.78 -3.98
C ARG A 222 -5.61 -11.30 -2.53
N LEU A 223 -4.88 -11.96 -1.64
CA LEU A 223 -4.76 -11.59 -0.23
C LEU A 223 -4.18 -10.18 -0.05
N LEU A 224 -3.18 -9.79 -0.87
CA LEU A 224 -2.56 -8.46 -0.80
C LEU A 224 -3.61 -7.32 -0.89
N HIS A 225 -4.61 -7.48 -1.74
CA HIS A 225 -5.69 -6.50 -1.93
C HIS A 225 -6.64 -6.38 -0.73
N GLY A 226 -6.78 -7.44 0.09
CA GLY A 226 -7.73 -7.52 1.20
C GLY A 226 -9.18 -7.28 0.77
N ILE A 227 -10.00 -6.72 1.68
CA ILE A 227 -11.38 -6.30 1.39
C ILE A 227 -11.37 -5.29 0.23
N SER A 228 -11.74 -5.75 -0.96
CA SER A 228 -12.00 -4.85 -2.08
C SER A 228 -13.19 -3.96 -1.71
N ALA A 229 -13.03 -2.63 -1.78
CA ALA A 229 -14.10 -1.66 -1.54
C ALA A 229 -15.34 -1.83 -2.46
N ARG A 230 -15.32 -2.80 -3.39
CA ARG A 230 -16.45 -3.15 -4.27
C ARG A 230 -17.39 -4.23 -3.72
N SER A 231 -17.14 -4.83 -2.55
CA SER A 231 -18.09 -5.81 -1.99
C SER A 231 -19.36 -5.20 -1.34
N PHE A 232 -19.51 -3.87 -1.31
CA PHE A 232 -20.71 -3.19 -0.76
C PHE A 232 -21.39 -2.22 -1.74
N GLN A 233 -21.47 -2.57 -3.02
CA GLN A 233 -22.52 -2.01 -3.90
C GLN A 233 -23.32 -3.14 -4.54
N LYS A 234 -24.29 -3.65 -3.78
CA LYS A 234 -25.56 -4.20 -4.26
C LYS A 234 -26.53 -4.39 -3.08
N ALA A 235 -27.31 -3.36 -2.82
CA ALA A 235 -28.71 -3.38 -2.41
C ALA A 235 -29.22 -1.94 -2.51
#